data_AF-A0AAE0SWT3-F1
#
_entry.id   AF-A0AAE0SWT3-F1
#
_cell.length_a   1.000
_cell.length_b   1.000
_cell.length_c   1.000
_cell.angle_alpha   90.00
_cell.angle_beta   90.00
_cell.angle_gamma   90.00
#
_symmetry.space_group_name_H-M   'P 1'
#
loop_
_entity.id
_entity.type
_entity.pdbx_description
1 polymer ?
#
loop_
_entity_poly.entity_id
_entity_poly.type
_entity_poly.pdbx_seq_one_letter_code
_entity_poly.pdbx_strand_id
1 'polypeptide(L)'
;MEGMTTSQAIRYMQALRAQVQRKKKQFLSAAWNLNQTIIDDYDRIEPLELTQRMEIATRAIEITSIGGFNKVTWDGASDTYPSKCIMYQLTFEEALTIVHDAHQRGLVTYFSAGFKFKEIKYAVFAGADGIGIGGAQVLRFMDGETGMHGPYTEENITRILASRDEAARSIRGRGVHLLARLDTMFFEGSISKRQNRLRKNLFDALLTIDEKRIERLIQDLDAVVRLPDEGNEPLLGTAKRFLSTEEPMLKRHCESEIEWKYFTKMLKSLVISKDTSSLYEEYDSDPWLSMRKAYRQKQLENNNIITRQTSFYVTCKS
;
A
#
# COMPACT_ATOMS: atom_id res chain seq x y z
N MET A 1 13.32 -2.50 10.96
CA MET A 1 13.64 -3.93 10.86
C MET A 1 15.16 -4.15 10.75
N GLU A 2 15.94 -3.24 11.34
CA GLU A 2 17.38 -3.12 11.09
C GLU A 2 18.16 -4.26 11.77
N GLY A 3 19.25 -4.69 11.13
CA GLY A 3 20.15 -5.73 11.65
C GLY A 3 19.61 -7.17 11.61
N MET A 4 18.38 -7.40 11.15
CA MET A 4 17.81 -8.73 10.96
C MET A 4 18.06 -9.23 9.53
N THR A 5 18.34 -10.54 9.38
CA THR A 5 18.23 -11.20 8.07
C THR A 5 16.77 -11.26 7.63
N THR A 6 16.55 -11.54 6.35
CA THR A 6 15.20 -11.63 5.75
C THR A 6 14.35 -12.69 6.46
N SER A 7 14.90 -13.88 6.73
CA SER A 7 14.20 -14.96 7.43
C SER A 7 13.89 -14.61 8.90
N GLN A 8 14.76 -13.85 9.57
CA GLN A 8 14.54 -13.37 10.93
C GLN A 8 13.43 -12.33 10.97
N ALA A 9 13.47 -11.36 10.06
CA ALA A 9 12.45 -10.33 9.93
C ALA A 9 11.04 -10.91 9.69
N ILE A 10 10.94 -11.91 8.79
CA ILE A 10 9.67 -12.62 8.52
C ILE A 10 9.17 -13.32 9.77
N ARG A 11 10.01 -14.13 10.44
CA ARG A 11 9.63 -14.85 11.66
C ARG A 11 9.21 -13.91 12.78
N TYR A 12 9.95 -12.82 12.97
CA TYR A 12 9.63 -11.79 13.95
C TYR A 12 8.25 -11.17 13.67
N MET A 13 7.98 -10.77 12.42
CA MET A 13 6.69 -10.21 12.05
C MET A 13 5.54 -11.21 12.23
N GLN A 14 5.73 -12.47 11.84
CA GLN A 14 4.71 -13.51 12.02
C GLN A 14 4.42 -13.75 13.51
N ALA A 15 5.46 -13.83 14.35
CA ALA A 15 5.31 -13.99 15.79
C ALA A 15 4.60 -12.78 16.43
N LEU A 16 5.03 -11.56 16.10
CA LEU A 16 4.41 -10.34 16.63
C LEU A 16 2.95 -10.25 16.22
N ARG A 17 2.63 -10.56 14.96
CA ARG A 17 1.25 -10.56 14.48
C ARG A 17 0.36 -11.53 15.27
N ALA A 18 0.87 -12.70 15.64
CA ALA A 18 0.11 -13.71 16.40
C ALA A 18 -0.10 -13.30 17.86
N GLN A 19 0.81 -12.51 18.44
CA GLN A 19 0.79 -12.14 19.85
C GLN A 19 0.03 -10.83 20.13
N VAL A 20 0.03 -9.88 19.20
CA VAL A 20 -0.58 -8.56 19.44
C VAL A 20 -2.10 -8.64 19.27
N GLN A 21 -2.83 -8.46 20.37
CA GLN A 21 -4.27 -8.19 20.34
C GLN A 21 -4.53 -6.81 19.73
N ARG A 22 -5.26 -6.77 18.61
CA ARG A 22 -5.53 -5.54 17.86
C ARG A 22 -7.00 -5.42 17.54
N LYS A 23 -7.50 -4.18 17.57
CA LYS A 23 -8.75 -3.85 16.89
C LYS A 23 -8.55 -4.02 15.39
N LYS A 24 -9.61 -4.42 14.66
CA LYS A 24 -9.55 -4.68 13.20
C LYS A 24 -9.04 -3.49 12.36
N LYS A 25 -9.06 -2.26 12.91
CA LYS A 25 -8.59 -1.02 12.28
C LYS A 25 -7.12 -0.66 12.60
N GLN A 26 -6.43 -1.41 13.46
CA GLN A 26 -5.04 -1.13 13.84
C GLN A 26 -4.05 -1.87 12.94
N PHE A 27 -3.11 -1.12 12.34
CA PHE A 27 -2.13 -1.65 11.40
C PHE A 27 -0.79 -1.94 12.06
N LEU A 28 -0.19 -3.08 11.70
CA LEU A 28 1.24 -3.32 11.96
C LEU A 28 2.06 -2.77 10.80
N SER A 29 3.15 -2.10 11.13
CA SER A 29 4.03 -1.42 10.19
C SER A 29 5.45 -1.94 10.30
N ALA A 30 6.09 -2.19 9.15
CA ALA A 30 7.51 -2.52 9.08
C ALA A 30 8.26 -1.37 8.40
N ALA A 31 9.25 -0.81 9.09
CA ALA A 31 10.11 0.24 8.57
C ALA A 31 11.47 -0.33 8.13
N TRP A 32 11.90 0.10 6.96
CA TRP A 32 13.09 -0.37 6.25
C TRP A 32 13.93 0.83 5.83
N ASN A 33 15.16 0.90 6.32
CA ASN A 33 16.11 1.93 5.91
C ASN A 33 16.73 1.55 4.57
N LEU A 34 16.53 2.37 3.54
CA LEU A 34 17.07 2.12 2.20
C LEU A 34 18.58 2.26 2.09
N ASN A 35 19.23 2.86 3.09
CA ASN A 35 20.68 3.02 3.15
C ASN A 35 21.38 1.92 3.96
N GLN A 36 20.63 0.92 4.45
CA GLN A 36 21.19 -0.22 5.17
C GLN A 36 21.10 -1.48 4.33
N THR A 37 22.18 -2.26 4.37
CA THR A 37 22.26 -3.58 3.76
C THR A 37 21.19 -4.52 4.35
N ILE A 38 20.54 -5.30 3.48
CA ILE A 38 19.73 -6.46 3.89
C ILE A 38 20.47 -7.74 3.53
N ILE A 39 20.63 -8.63 4.50
CA ILE A 39 21.06 -10.01 4.26
C ILE A 39 19.83 -10.87 3.95
N ASP A 40 19.75 -11.33 2.71
CA ASP A 40 18.64 -12.09 2.16
C ASP A 40 18.95 -13.58 2.12
N ASP A 41 18.48 -14.27 3.16
CA ASP A 41 18.65 -15.71 3.43
C ASP A 41 17.34 -16.50 3.23
N TYR A 42 16.25 -15.86 2.82
CA TYR A 42 14.94 -16.51 2.73
C TYR A 42 14.79 -17.28 1.40
N ASP A 43 14.45 -18.57 1.49
CA ASP A 43 14.33 -19.50 0.36
C ASP A 43 15.60 -19.55 -0.53
N ARG A 44 16.78 -19.34 0.07
CA ARG A 44 18.08 -19.37 -0.60
C ARG A 44 19.03 -20.36 0.06
N ILE A 45 19.85 -21.02 -0.76
CA ILE A 45 20.94 -21.89 -0.28
C ILE A 45 22.09 -21.03 0.28
N GLU A 46 22.42 -19.95 -0.43
CA GLU A 46 23.44 -18.98 -0.03
C GLU A 46 22.81 -17.60 0.19
N PRO A 47 23.05 -16.95 1.35
CA PRO A 47 22.56 -15.60 1.59
C PRO A 47 23.08 -14.59 0.56
N LEU A 48 22.20 -13.71 0.09
CA LEU A 48 22.55 -12.60 -0.80
C LEU A 48 22.59 -11.29 -0.03
N GLU A 49 23.64 -10.50 -0.23
CA GLU A 49 23.73 -9.15 0.32
C GLU A 49 23.07 -8.13 -0.62
N LEU A 50 21.97 -7.52 -0.18
CA LEU A 50 21.27 -6.46 -0.93
C LEU A 50 21.76 -5.10 -0.46
N THR A 51 22.40 -4.36 -1.36
CA THR A 51 22.96 -3.02 -1.08
C THR A 51 22.32 -1.92 -1.93
N GLN A 52 21.67 -2.28 -3.03
CA GLN A 52 21.02 -1.31 -3.91
C GLN A 52 19.65 -0.92 -3.36
N ARG A 53 19.35 0.39 -3.33
CA ARG A 53 18.11 0.93 -2.73
C ARG A 53 16.85 0.30 -3.31
N MET A 54 16.80 0.08 -4.61
CA MET A 54 15.64 -0.51 -5.28
C MET A 54 15.45 -2.00 -4.96
N GLU A 55 16.55 -2.75 -4.83
CA GLU A 55 16.50 -4.14 -4.41
C GLU A 55 16.01 -4.25 -2.96
N ILE A 56 16.56 -3.41 -2.08
CA ILE A 56 16.13 -3.28 -0.68
C ILE A 56 14.65 -2.90 -0.60
N ALA A 57 14.20 -1.89 -1.36
CA ALA A 57 12.83 -1.41 -1.35
C ALA A 57 11.84 -2.46 -1.83
N THR A 58 12.18 -3.18 -2.90
CA THR A 58 11.35 -4.26 -3.46
C THR A 58 11.31 -5.45 -2.51
N ARG A 59 12.47 -5.87 -1.97
CA ARG A 59 12.53 -6.96 -1.01
C ARG A 59 11.76 -6.63 0.27
N ALA A 60 11.80 -5.38 0.75
CA ALA A 60 11.01 -4.92 1.89
C ALA A 60 9.50 -5.12 1.71
N ILE A 61 8.96 -4.93 0.49
CA ILE A 61 7.55 -5.20 0.16
C ILE A 61 7.22 -6.68 0.37
N GLU A 62 8.07 -7.56 -0.15
CA GLU A 62 7.88 -9.02 -0.05
C GLU A 62 7.96 -9.49 1.39
N ILE A 63 9.00 -9.09 2.13
CA ILE A 63 9.18 -9.46 3.54
C ILE A 63 7.96 -8.99 4.34
N THR A 64 7.52 -7.75 4.14
CA THR A 64 6.34 -7.19 4.85
C THR A 64 5.07 -7.97 4.51
N SER A 65 4.90 -8.38 3.25
CA SER A 65 3.75 -9.18 2.79
C SER A 65 3.74 -10.58 3.39
N ILE A 66 4.88 -11.28 3.39
CA ILE A 66 5.06 -12.63 3.95
C ILE A 66 4.93 -12.60 5.49
N GLY A 67 5.51 -11.58 6.11
CA GLY A 67 5.36 -11.29 7.55
C GLY A 67 3.93 -10.97 7.94
N GLY A 68 3.07 -10.65 6.96
CA GLY A 68 1.65 -10.42 7.18
C GLY A 68 1.33 -9.08 7.83
N PHE A 69 2.23 -8.11 7.71
CA PHE A 69 2.02 -6.74 8.19
C PHE A 69 1.16 -5.94 7.23
N ASN A 70 0.64 -4.81 7.69
CA ASN A 70 -0.31 -4.00 6.94
C ASN A 70 0.34 -2.87 6.16
N LYS A 71 1.47 -2.35 6.67
CA LYS A 71 2.13 -1.16 6.14
C LYS A 71 3.62 -1.42 5.95
N VAL A 72 4.14 -1.05 4.77
CA VAL A 72 5.57 -0.93 4.49
C VAL A 72 5.96 0.54 4.60
N THR A 73 7.07 0.80 5.28
CA THR A 73 7.66 2.13 5.41
C THR A 73 9.07 2.10 4.88
N TRP A 74 9.37 2.94 3.90
CA TRP A 74 10.72 3.17 3.44
C TRP A 74 11.26 4.44 4.11
N ASP A 75 12.37 4.28 4.80
CA ASP A 75 13.06 5.35 5.51
C ASP A 75 14.40 5.63 4.84
N GLY A 76 14.77 6.90 4.79
CA GLY A 76 16.01 7.36 4.16
C GLY A 76 17.01 7.92 5.16
N ALA A 77 16.91 7.59 6.45
CA ALA A 77 17.85 8.06 7.46
C ALA A 77 19.29 7.69 7.09
N SER A 78 20.19 8.63 7.36
CA SER A 78 21.63 8.54 7.17
C SER A 78 22.31 9.17 8.38
N ASP A 79 23.61 8.94 8.54
CA ASP A 79 24.42 9.52 9.62
C ASP A 79 24.65 11.04 9.48
N THR A 80 23.95 11.69 8.55
CA THR A 80 24.06 13.12 8.25
C THR A 80 22.79 13.87 8.67
N TYR A 81 22.98 15.00 9.36
CA TYR A 81 21.90 15.87 9.82
C TYR A 81 21.97 17.24 9.14
N PRO A 82 20.85 17.77 8.60
CA PRO A 82 19.54 17.12 8.47
C PRO A 82 19.59 16.02 7.40
N SER A 83 18.82 14.95 7.58
CA SER A 83 18.77 13.86 6.60
C SER A 83 18.26 14.35 5.24
N LYS A 84 18.87 13.86 4.17
CA LYS A 84 18.42 14.12 2.79
C LYS A 84 17.04 13.50 2.57
N CYS A 85 16.10 14.23 1.98
CA CYS A 85 14.78 13.70 1.67
C CYS A 85 14.87 12.40 0.87
N ILE A 86 14.12 11.37 1.27
CA ILE A 86 14.06 10.09 0.57
C ILE A 86 13.64 10.22 -0.90
N MET A 87 12.84 11.23 -1.24
CA MET A 87 12.44 11.53 -2.63
C MET A 87 13.60 12.03 -3.50
N TYR A 88 14.79 12.22 -2.93
CA TYR A 88 16.04 12.50 -3.65
C TYR A 88 17.03 11.33 -3.60
N GLN A 89 16.64 10.23 -2.97
CA GLN A 89 17.41 8.97 -2.89
C GLN A 89 16.86 7.92 -3.86
N LEU A 90 15.61 8.08 -4.29
CA LEU A 90 14.95 7.33 -5.36
C LEU A 90 14.63 8.28 -6.53
N THR A 91 14.65 7.77 -7.76
CA THR A 91 14.03 8.49 -8.87
C THR A 91 12.51 8.50 -8.72
N PHE A 92 11.83 9.29 -9.55
CA PHE A 92 10.37 9.27 -9.56
C PHE A 92 9.82 7.90 -9.98
N GLU A 93 10.38 7.31 -11.04
CA GLU A 93 9.98 6.04 -11.61
C GLU A 93 10.13 4.93 -10.57
N GLU A 94 11.26 4.94 -9.85
CA GLU A 94 11.54 4.06 -8.73
C GLU A 94 10.48 4.20 -7.62
N ALA A 95 10.21 5.42 -7.16
CA ALA A 95 9.23 5.68 -6.11
C ALA A 95 7.80 5.29 -6.51
N LEU A 96 7.38 5.60 -7.74
CA LEU A 96 6.07 5.19 -8.27
C LEU A 96 5.97 3.66 -8.36
N THR A 97 7.03 2.99 -8.83
CA THR A 97 7.07 1.54 -9.01
C THR A 97 6.92 0.81 -7.68
N ILE A 98 7.67 1.20 -6.65
CA ILE A 98 7.59 0.50 -5.35
C ILE A 98 6.25 0.74 -4.64
N VAL A 99 5.63 1.91 -4.81
CA VAL A 99 4.30 2.19 -4.27
C VAL A 99 3.24 1.35 -4.99
N HIS A 100 3.26 1.33 -6.32
CA HIS A 100 2.39 0.50 -7.13
C HIS A 100 2.47 -0.98 -6.73
N ASP A 101 3.70 -1.51 -6.63
CA ASP A 101 3.95 -2.91 -6.30
C ASP A 101 3.46 -3.27 -4.87
N ALA A 102 3.62 -2.34 -3.92
CA ALA A 102 3.11 -2.49 -2.56
C ALA A 102 1.58 -2.46 -2.50
N HIS A 103 0.92 -1.53 -3.21
CA HIS A 103 -0.54 -1.44 -3.26
C HIS A 103 -1.17 -2.68 -3.88
N GLN A 104 -0.57 -3.24 -4.94
CA GLN A 104 -1.03 -4.50 -5.54
C GLN A 104 -1.01 -5.69 -4.57
N ARG A 105 -0.18 -5.62 -3.52
CA ARG A 105 -0.07 -6.64 -2.45
C ARG A 105 -0.92 -6.32 -1.23
N GLY A 106 -1.68 -5.22 -1.28
CA GLY A 106 -2.56 -4.76 -0.22
C GLY A 106 -1.82 -4.14 0.96
N LEU A 107 -0.62 -3.60 0.74
CA LEU A 107 0.14 -2.87 1.73
C LEU A 107 -0.17 -1.38 1.64
N VAL A 108 -0.31 -0.74 2.80
CA VAL A 108 -0.21 0.71 2.91
C VAL A 108 1.26 1.11 2.82
N THR A 109 1.52 2.24 2.18
CA THR A 109 2.84 2.77 1.89
C THR A 109 3.13 4.01 2.70
N TYR A 110 4.39 4.18 3.09
CA TYR A 110 4.80 5.36 3.83
C TYR A 110 6.26 5.69 3.53
N PHE A 111 6.54 6.95 3.25
CA PHE A 111 7.91 7.44 3.11
C PHE A 111 8.32 8.26 4.33
N SER A 112 9.55 8.10 4.78
CA SER A 112 10.12 8.86 5.90
C SER A 112 11.53 9.35 5.55
N ALA A 113 12.01 10.32 6.34
CA ALA A 113 13.26 11.05 6.22
C ALA A 113 13.24 12.30 5.31
N GLY A 114 13.59 13.44 5.91
CA GLY A 114 14.03 14.66 5.25
C GLY A 114 12.98 15.46 4.47
N PHE A 115 11.68 15.16 4.58
CA PHE A 115 10.62 15.92 3.91
C PHE A 115 10.56 17.37 4.39
N LYS A 116 10.58 18.32 3.44
CA LYS A 116 10.23 19.73 3.64
C LYS A 116 9.07 20.10 2.71
N PHE A 117 8.62 21.36 2.75
CA PHE A 117 7.42 21.80 2.03
C PHE A 117 7.46 21.48 0.53
N LYS A 118 8.60 21.68 -0.13
CA LYS A 118 8.72 21.52 -1.59
C LYS A 118 8.73 20.05 -2.02
N GLU A 119 9.05 19.13 -1.12
CA GLU A 119 9.17 17.70 -1.40
C GLU A 119 7.85 16.94 -1.24
N ILE A 120 6.85 17.51 -0.55
CA ILE A 120 5.54 16.88 -0.33
C ILE A 120 4.90 16.45 -1.63
N LYS A 121 4.95 17.30 -2.66
CA LYS A 121 4.39 17.00 -3.99
C LYS A 121 4.98 15.73 -4.62
N TYR A 122 6.25 15.41 -4.35
CA TYR A 122 6.88 14.23 -4.94
C TYR A 122 6.27 12.95 -4.35
N ALA A 123 5.95 12.94 -3.05
CA ALA A 123 5.28 11.80 -2.45
C ALA A 123 3.85 11.61 -2.99
N VAL A 124 3.14 12.72 -3.23
CA VAL A 124 1.82 12.69 -3.90
C VAL A 124 1.95 12.10 -5.30
N PHE A 125 2.97 12.51 -6.07
CA PHE A 125 3.22 11.97 -7.40
C PHE A 125 3.67 10.51 -7.40
N ALA A 126 4.33 10.03 -6.35
CA ALA A 126 4.65 8.62 -6.18
C ALA A 126 3.43 7.78 -5.75
N GLY A 127 2.40 8.42 -5.19
CA GLY A 127 1.17 7.76 -4.73
C GLY A 127 1.23 7.25 -3.30
N ALA A 128 2.18 7.73 -2.50
CA ALA A 128 2.35 7.28 -1.14
C ALA A 128 1.11 7.59 -0.28
N ASP A 129 0.69 6.63 0.55
CA ASP A 129 -0.47 6.80 1.43
C ASP A 129 -0.17 7.74 2.61
N GLY A 130 1.11 7.90 2.96
CA GLY A 130 1.55 8.82 3.99
C GLY A 130 3.03 9.16 3.92
N ILE A 131 3.38 10.26 4.57
CA ILE A 131 4.77 10.67 4.75
C ILE A 131 5.07 11.06 6.19
N GLY A 132 6.30 10.81 6.61
CA GLY A 132 6.87 11.29 7.85
C GLY A 132 7.48 12.65 7.67
N ILE A 133 6.82 13.67 8.22
CA ILE A 133 7.41 15.00 8.35
C ILE A 133 7.96 15.11 9.76
N GLY A 134 9.29 15.12 9.85
CA GLY A 134 10.00 15.30 11.11
C GLY A 134 9.80 16.71 11.69
N GLY A 135 10.06 16.82 13.00
CA GLY A 135 9.92 18.09 13.73
C GLY A 135 10.91 19.14 13.28
N ALA A 136 12.20 18.84 13.29
CA ALA A 136 13.21 19.86 13.05
C ALA A 136 13.11 20.43 11.63
N GLN A 137 13.02 21.77 11.55
CA GLN A 137 12.98 22.58 10.32
C GLN A 137 11.63 22.71 9.59
N VAL A 138 10.60 21.94 9.96
CA VAL A 138 9.27 22.04 9.30
C VAL A 138 8.14 22.15 10.31
N LEU A 139 8.04 21.20 11.24
CA LEU A 139 6.95 21.19 12.23
C LEU A 139 7.36 21.74 13.58
N ARG A 140 8.65 22.01 13.81
CA ARG A 140 9.19 22.60 15.03
C ARG A 140 10.18 23.69 14.70
N PHE A 141 10.23 24.70 15.56
CA PHE A 141 11.33 25.64 15.58
C PHE A 141 12.64 24.87 15.84
N MET A 142 13.69 25.22 15.11
CA MET A 142 15.01 24.67 15.36
C MET A 142 15.95 25.84 15.63
N ASP A 143 16.58 25.82 16.79
CA ASP A 143 17.66 26.75 17.09
C ASP A 143 18.87 26.38 16.22
N GLY A 144 19.29 27.33 15.37
CA GLY A 144 20.41 27.14 14.44
C GLY A 144 21.78 27.10 15.12
N GLU A 145 21.89 27.57 16.36
CA GLU A 145 23.14 27.58 17.13
C GLU A 145 23.28 26.34 18.01
N THR A 146 22.21 25.96 18.71
CA THR A 146 22.26 24.85 19.69
C THR A 146 21.77 23.51 19.14
N GLY A 147 21.07 23.51 18.00
CA GLY A 147 20.44 22.32 17.44
C GLY A 147 19.20 21.86 18.21
N MET A 148 18.79 22.58 19.26
CA MET A 148 17.67 22.20 20.12
C MET A 148 16.32 22.40 19.42
N HIS A 149 15.41 21.45 19.68
CA HIS A 149 14.06 21.49 19.14
C HIS A 149 13.16 22.39 20.00
N GLY A 150 12.67 23.47 19.39
CA GLY A 150 11.67 24.36 19.97
C GLY A 150 10.23 23.85 19.80
N PRO A 151 9.23 24.72 20.05
CA PRO A 151 7.81 24.37 19.99
C PRO A 151 7.37 23.97 18.58
N TYR A 152 6.20 23.32 18.51
CA TYR A 152 5.54 23.04 17.24
C TYR A 152 5.11 24.34 16.53
N THR A 153 5.16 24.32 15.21
CA THR A 153 4.74 25.41 14.33
C THR A 153 3.47 24.98 13.59
N GLU A 154 2.32 25.12 14.24
CA GLU A 154 1.04 24.64 13.72
C GLU A 154 0.65 25.33 12.41
N GLU A 155 1.11 26.56 12.19
CA GLU A 155 0.88 27.33 10.96
C GLU A 155 1.45 26.63 9.72
N ASN A 156 2.49 25.81 9.91
CA ASN A 156 3.08 25.04 8.83
C ASN A 156 2.21 23.85 8.38
N ILE A 157 1.25 23.41 9.19
CA ILE A 157 0.28 22.38 8.80
C ILE A 157 -0.53 22.84 7.58
N THR A 158 -1.03 24.09 7.59
CA THR A 158 -1.78 24.64 6.46
C THR A 158 -0.93 24.68 5.19
N ARG A 159 0.36 25.00 5.29
CA ARG A 159 1.29 25.01 4.15
C ARG A 159 1.57 23.61 3.61
N ILE A 160 1.71 22.62 4.51
CA ILE A 160 1.87 21.21 4.15
C ILE A 160 0.63 20.71 3.38
N LEU A 161 -0.56 20.98 3.92
CA LEU A 161 -1.83 20.59 3.29
C LEU A 161 -2.02 21.26 1.94
N ALA A 162 -1.72 22.56 1.83
CA ALA A 162 -1.80 23.29 0.56
C ALA A 162 -0.88 22.68 -0.52
N SER A 163 0.36 22.34 -0.19
CA SER A 163 1.29 21.70 -1.14
C SER A 163 0.80 20.32 -1.58
N ARG A 164 0.22 19.54 -0.65
CA ARG A 164 -0.39 18.25 -0.98
C ARG A 164 -1.57 18.45 -1.93
N ASP A 165 -2.50 19.35 -1.59
CA ASP A 165 -3.76 19.56 -2.32
C ASP A 165 -3.55 20.16 -3.70
N GLU A 166 -2.54 21.00 -3.87
CA GLU A 166 -2.09 21.47 -5.18
C GLU A 166 -1.60 20.30 -6.04
N ALA A 167 -0.69 19.47 -5.51
CA ALA A 167 -0.17 18.31 -6.23
C ALA A 167 -1.28 17.31 -6.58
N ALA A 168 -2.20 17.03 -5.65
CA ALA A 168 -3.32 16.10 -5.86
C ALA A 168 -4.31 16.56 -6.94
N ARG A 169 -4.47 17.89 -7.13
CA ARG A 169 -5.33 18.46 -8.17
C ARG A 169 -4.73 18.42 -9.57
N SER A 170 -3.41 18.26 -9.71
CA SER A 170 -2.75 18.13 -11.01
C SER A 170 -3.21 16.88 -11.77
N ILE A 171 -3.02 16.85 -13.10
CA ILE A 171 -3.32 15.68 -13.94
C ILE A 171 -2.63 14.44 -13.41
N ARG A 172 -1.33 14.56 -13.09
CA ARG A 172 -0.54 13.49 -12.50
C ARG A 172 -1.06 13.04 -11.14
N GLY A 173 -1.34 13.98 -10.23
CA GLY A 173 -1.87 13.66 -8.90
C GLY A 173 -3.20 12.91 -8.97
N ARG A 174 -4.12 13.36 -9.83
CA ARG A 174 -5.39 12.66 -10.09
C ARG A 174 -5.17 11.27 -10.71
N GLY A 175 -4.22 11.15 -11.63
CA GLY A 175 -3.86 9.87 -12.26
C GLY A 175 -3.29 8.86 -11.25
N VAL A 176 -2.41 9.31 -10.37
CA VAL A 176 -1.81 8.46 -9.32
C VAL A 176 -2.84 8.04 -8.28
N HIS A 177 -3.74 8.94 -7.88
CA HIS A 177 -4.87 8.60 -7.00
C HIS A 177 -5.78 7.53 -7.61
N LEU A 178 -6.06 7.66 -8.91
CA LEU A 178 -6.81 6.64 -9.66
C LEU A 178 -6.06 5.31 -9.73
N LEU A 179 -4.73 5.34 -9.92
CA LEU A 179 -3.90 4.15 -9.93
C LEU A 179 -3.96 3.41 -8.58
N ALA A 180 -3.76 4.11 -7.47
CA ALA A 180 -3.82 3.53 -6.12
C ALA A 180 -5.18 2.86 -5.83
N ARG A 181 -6.27 3.48 -6.28
CA ARG A 181 -7.62 2.87 -6.21
C ARG A 181 -7.70 1.58 -7.03
N LEU A 182 -7.20 1.58 -8.27
CA LEU A 182 -7.21 0.38 -9.11
C LEU A 182 -6.30 -0.72 -8.57
N ASP A 183 -5.18 -0.38 -7.94
CA ASP A 183 -4.29 -1.33 -7.27
C ASP A 183 -4.97 -1.98 -6.06
N THR A 184 -5.71 -1.18 -5.28
CA THR A 184 -6.57 -1.69 -4.20
C THR A 184 -7.63 -2.65 -4.75
N MET A 185 -8.34 -2.26 -5.81
CA MET A 185 -9.34 -3.12 -6.45
C MET A 185 -8.71 -4.40 -7.03
N PHE A 186 -7.48 -4.32 -7.52
CA PHE A 186 -6.70 -5.48 -7.99
C PHE A 186 -6.33 -6.40 -6.83
N PHE A 187 -5.87 -5.88 -5.70
CA PHE A 187 -5.57 -6.68 -4.52
C PHE A 187 -6.82 -7.42 -3.99
N GLU A 188 -7.97 -6.73 -3.98
CA GLU A 188 -9.24 -7.29 -3.51
C GLU A 188 -9.84 -8.33 -4.45
N GLY A 189 -9.54 -8.22 -5.75
CA GLY A 189 -10.25 -8.94 -6.82
C GLY A 189 -11.57 -8.30 -7.23
N SER A 190 -11.89 -7.09 -6.74
CA SER A 190 -13.09 -6.33 -7.10
C SER A 190 -12.98 -5.64 -8.47
N ILE A 191 -11.77 -5.60 -9.03
CA ILE A 191 -11.49 -5.10 -10.38
C ILE A 191 -12.04 -6.03 -11.47
N SER A 192 -12.50 -5.47 -12.59
CA SER A 192 -12.81 -6.22 -13.80
C SER A 192 -11.59 -6.44 -14.70
N LYS A 193 -11.67 -7.36 -15.67
CA LYS A 193 -10.63 -7.55 -16.70
C LYS A 193 -10.27 -6.25 -17.44
N ARG A 194 -11.29 -5.47 -17.83
CA ARG A 194 -11.10 -4.21 -18.56
C ARG A 194 -10.38 -3.18 -17.70
N GLN A 195 -10.83 -3.00 -16.46
CA GLN A 195 -10.21 -2.06 -15.52
C GLN A 195 -8.76 -2.46 -15.22
N ASN A 196 -8.45 -3.74 -15.05
CA ASN A 196 -7.07 -4.18 -14.81
C ASN A 196 -6.15 -3.92 -16.01
N ARG A 197 -6.65 -4.02 -17.24
CA ARG A 197 -5.89 -3.61 -18.44
C ARG A 197 -5.61 -2.10 -18.42
N LEU A 198 -6.62 -1.29 -18.10
CA LEU A 198 -6.48 0.17 -18.03
C LEU A 198 -5.57 0.61 -16.88
N ARG A 199 -5.55 -0.12 -15.76
CA ARG A 199 -4.62 0.06 -14.63
C ARG A 199 -3.16 -0.02 -15.09
N LYS A 200 -2.81 -1.07 -15.85
CA LYS A 200 -1.46 -1.21 -16.43
C LYS A 200 -1.13 -0.05 -17.37
N ASN A 201 -2.06 0.29 -18.27
CA ASN A 201 -1.88 1.43 -19.18
C ASN A 201 -1.69 2.76 -18.44
N LEU A 202 -2.35 2.95 -17.30
CA LEU A 202 -2.24 4.14 -16.47
C LEU A 202 -0.89 4.20 -15.75
N PHE A 203 -0.43 3.07 -15.20
CA PHE A 203 0.92 2.96 -14.65
C PHE A 203 1.99 3.34 -15.68
N ASP A 204 1.91 2.78 -16.90
CA ASP A 204 2.86 3.10 -17.98
C ASP A 204 2.83 4.59 -18.36
N ALA A 205 1.64 5.19 -18.43
CA ALA A 205 1.46 6.60 -18.75
C ALA A 205 2.01 7.52 -17.64
N LEU A 206 1.88 7.10 -16.37
CA LEU A 206 2.40 7.82 -15.22
C LEU A 206 3.93 7.77 -15.16
N LEU A 207 4.53 6.61 -15.47
CA LEU A 207 5.99 6.45 -15.56
C LEU A 207 6.60 7.39 -16.59
N THR A 208 5.98 7.54 -17.76
CA THR A 208 6.47 8.41 -18.83
C THR A 208 5.95 9.85 -18.76
N ILE A 209 5.12 10.16 -17.76
CA ILE A 209 4.50 11.48 -17.57
C ILE A 209 3.73 11.94 -18.82
N ASP A 210 3.06 11.02 -19.52
CA ASP A 210 2.20 11.32 -20.67
C ASP A 210 0.85 11.87 -20.18
N GLU A 211 0.81 13.18 -19.87
CA GLU A 211 -0.39 13.85 -19.33
C GLU A 211 -1.62 13.70 -20.23
N LYS A 212 -1.45 13.68 -21.55
CA LYS A 212 -2.57 13.48 -22.50
C LYS A 212 -3.14 12.08 -22.40
N ARG A 213 -2.31 11.06 -22.17
CA ARG A 213 -2.76 9.67 -21.96
C ARG A 213 -3.36 9.50 -20.56
N ILE A 214 -2.79 10.15 -19.54
CA ILE A 214 -3.34 10.15 -18.18
C ILE A 214 -4.76 10.74 -18.17
N GLU A 215 -4.97 11.91 -18.77
CA GLU A 215 -6.28 12.56 -18.81
C GLU A 215 -7.34 11.70 -19.51
N ARG A 216 -6.99 11.06 -20.63
CA ARG A 216 -7.87 10.12 -21.33
C ARG A 216 -8.23 8.92 -20.46
N LEU A 217 -7.26 8.33 -19.76
CA LEU A 217 -7.51 7.19 -18.87
C LEU A 217 -8.36 7.57 -17.66
N ILE A 218 -8.21 8.79 -17.14
CA ILE A 218 -9.09 9.33 -16.09
C ILE A 218 -10.55 9.37 -16.57
N GLN A 219 -10.78 9.82 -17.81
CA GLN A 219 -12.12 9.86 -18.42
C GLN A 219 -12.68 8.44 -18.66
N ASP A 220 -11.87 7.53 -19.19
CA ASP A 220 -12.27 6.13 -19.44
C ASP A 220 -12.63 5.35 -18.16
N LEU A 221 -12.11 5.80 -17.02
CA LEU A 221 -12.29 5.22 -15.69
C LEU A 221 -13.08 6.12 -14.74
N ASP A 222 -13.87 7.04 -15.28
CA ASP A 222 -14.68 8.01 -14.54
C ASP A 222 -15.60 7.35 -13.48
N ALA A 223 -16.11 6.13 -13.74
CA ALA A 223 -16.84 5.35 -12.75
C ALA A 223 -16.00 5.00 -11.49
N VAL A 224 -14.70 4.72 -11.65
CA VAL A 224 -13.77 4.44 -10.54
C VAL A 224 -13.34 5.74 -9.85
N VAL A 225 -13.17 6.82 -10.61
CA VAL A 225 -12.89 8.17 -10.09
C VAL A 225 -14.02 8.63 -9.16
N ARG A 226 -15.28 8.37 -9.53
CA ARG A 226 -16.46 8.73 -8.74
C ARG A 226 -16.73 7.84 -7.52
N LEU A 227 -15.93 6.79 -7.28
CA LEU A 227 -16.07 6.02 -6.05
C LEU A 227 -15.87 6.93 -4.82
N PRO A 228 -16.73 6.79 -3.79
CA PRO A 228 -16.59 7.57 -2.58
C PRO A 228 -15.30 7.21 -1.84
N ASP A 229 -14.82 8.13 -1.00
CA ASP A 229 -13.80 7.80 -0.01
C ASP A 229 -14.37 6.82 1.02
N GLU A 230 -13.57 5.82 1.37
CA GLU A 230 -13.95 4.70 2.24
C GLU A 230 -13.54 4.97 3.69
N GLY A 231 -12.75 6.02 3.92
CA GLY A 231 -12.29 6.45 5.24
C GLY A 231 -11.77 5.27 6.06
N ASN A 232 -12.35 5.09 7.24
CA ASN A 232 -11.98 4.01 8.17
C ASN A 232 -12.82 2.73 8.01
N GLU A 233 -13.53 2.56 6.88
CA GLU A 233 -14.40 1.40 6.60
C GLU A 233 -14.05 0.70 5.27
N PRO A 234 -12.80 0.22 5.10
CA PRO A 234 -12.32 -0.32 3.82
C PRO A 234 -13.14 -1.53 3.34
N LEU A 235 -13.53 -2.45 4.24
CA LEU A 235 -14.31 -3.64 3.84
C LEU A 235 -15.72 -3.32 3.35
N LEU A 236 -16.35 -2.28 3.90
CA LEU A 236 -17.65 -1.81 3.40
C LEU A 236 -17.51 -1.30 1.96
N GLY A 237 -16.39 -0.62 1.70
CA GLY A 237 -15.96 -0.19 0.38
C GLY A 237 -15.75 -1.34 -0.60
N THR A 238 -14.94 -2.32 -0.20
CA THR A 238 -14.71 -3.56 -0.95
C THR A 238 -16.04 -4.26 -1.31
N ALA A 239 -16.94 -4.41 -0.33
CA ALA A 239 -18.23 -5.05 -0.54
C ALA A 239 -19.10 -4.28 -1.55
N LYS A 240 -19.17 -2.94 -1.45
CA LYS A 240 -19.87 -2.10 -2.42
C LYS A 240 -19.31 -2.29 -3.83
N ARG A 241 -17.98 -2.34 -3.98
CA ARG A 241 -17.34 -2.57 -5.28
C ARG A 241 -17.71 -3.91 -5.89
N PHE A 242 -17.73 -4.99 -5.10
CA PHE A 242 -18.19 -6.30 -5.60
C PHE A 242 -19.64 -6.27 -6.09
N LEU A 243 -20.51 -5.52 -5.43
CA LEU A 243 -21.91 -5.39 -5.81
C LEU A 243 -22.11 -4.49 -7.04
N SER A 244 -21.21 -3.54 -7.29
CA SER A 244 -21.31 -2.59 -8.42
C SER A 244 -20.56 -3.01 -9.67
N THR A 245 -19.50 -3.81 -9.53
CA THR A 245 -18.72 -4.30 -10.67
C THR A 245 -19.45 -5.49 -11.31
N GLU A 246 -19.73 -5.41 -12.62
CA GLU A 246 -20.47 -6.46 -13.34
C GLU A 246 -19.76 -7.82 -13.31
N GLU A 247 -18.45 -7.83 -13.53
CA GLU A 247 -17.64 -9.06 -13.60
C GLU A 247 -16.32 -8.88 -12.84
N PRO A 248 -16.36 -8.86 -11.49
CA PRO A 248 -15.17 -8.74 -10.66
C PRO A 248 -14.33 -10.00 -10.81
N MET A 249 -13.00 -9.85 -10.83
CA MET A 249 -12.09 -10.98 -11.04
C MET A 249 -12.22 -12.07 -9.97
N LEU A 250 -12.61 -11.71 -8.73
CA LEU A 250 -12.83 -12.67 -7.65
C LEU A 250 -13.91 -13.71 -7.98
N LYS A 251 -14.96 -13.33 -8.72
CA LYS A 251 -16.08 -14.21 -9.11
C LYS A 251 -15.62 -15.50 -9.80
N ARG A 252 -14.51 -15.46 -10.55
CA ARG A 252 -13.96 -16.64 -11.25
C ARG A 252 -13.42 -17.73 -10.32
N HIS A 253 -13.29 -17.42 -9.05
CA HIS A 253 -12.80 -18.31 -8.02
C HIS A 253 -13.92 -18.83 -7.12
N CYS A 254 -15.19 -18.54 -7.46
CA CYS A 254 -16.34 -19.25 -6.90
C CYS A 254 -16.41 -20.68 -7.43
N GLU A 255 -16.95 -21.57 -6.62
CA GLU A 255 -17.27 -22.94 -7.03
C GLU A 255 -18.44 -22.96 -8.03
N SER A 256 -19.39 -22.04 -7.88
CA SER A 256 -20.57 -21.97 -8.74
C SER A 256 -21.21 -20.57 -8.79
N GLU A 257 -22.04 -20.34 -9.82
CA GLU A 257 -22.89 -19.14 -9.91
C GLU A 257 -23.91 -19.05 -8.75
N ILE A 258 -24.30 -20.19 -8.16
CA ILE A 258 -25.21 -20.22 -7.02
C ILE A 258 -24.49 -19.67 -5.78
N GLU A 259 -23.26 -20.11 -5.51
CA GLU A 259 -22.42 -19.60 -4.43
C GLU A 259 -22.20 -18.09 -4.55
N TRP A 260 -21.86 -17.60 -5.76
CA TRP A 260 -21.69 -16.17 -5.99
C TRP A 260 -22.96 -15.36 -5.71
N LYS A 261 -24.13 -15.86 -6.10
CA LYS A 261 -25.43 -15.22 -5.81
C LYS A 261 -25.72 -15.17 -4.32
N TYR A 262 -25.41 -16.22 -3.57
CA TYR A 262 -25.57 -16.22 -2.11
C TYR A 262 -24.60 -15.23 -1.45
N PHE A 263 -23.33 -15.27 -1.84
CA PHE A 263 -22.30 -14.36 -1.36
C PHE A 263 -22.69 -12.89 -1.57
N THR A 264 -23.07 -12.52 -2.79
CA THR A 264 -23.48 -11.14 -3.10
C THR A 264 -24.79 -10.73 -2.42
N LYS A 265 -25.75 -11.65 -2.24
CA LYS A 265 -26.97 -11.37 -1.45
C LYS A 265 -26.65 -11.06 0.00
N MET A 266 -25.75 -11.84 0.61
CA MET A 266 -25.28 -11.64 1.98
C MET A 266 -24.54 -10.30 2.11
N LEU A 267 -23.57 -10.00 1.23
CA LEU A 267 -22.89 -8.71 1.21
C LEU A 267 -23.87 -7.54 1.05
N LYS A 268 -24.87 -7.66 0.19
CA LYS A 268 -25.89 -6.62 0.00
C LYS A 268 -26.64 -6.31 1.29
N SER A 269 -27.01 -7.34 2.05
CA SER A 269 -27.66 -7.17 3.35
C SER A 269 -26.76 -6.39 4.32
N LEU A 270 -25.50 -6.79 4.44
CA LEU A 270 -24.53 -6.15 5.35
C LEU A 270 -24.20 -4.71 4.95
N VAL A 271 -24.13 -4.44 3.64
CA VAL A 271 -23.92 -3.07 3.11
C VAL A 271 -25.11 -2.17 3.43
N ILE A 272 -26.34 -2.67 3.32
CA ILE A 272 -27.56 -1.90 3.63
C ILE A 272 -27.65 -1.61 5.13
N SER A 273 -27.37 -2.60 5.99
CA SER A 273 -27.38 -2.42 7.44
C SER A 273 -26.16 -1.66 7.98
N LYS A 274 -25.13 -1.46 7.14
CA LYS A 274 -23.81 -0.92 7.52
C LYS A 274 -23.15 -1.73 8.64
N ASP A 275 -23.36 -3.05 8.64
CA ASP A 275 -22.80 -3.96 9.64
C ASP A 275 -21.34 -4.29 9.31
N THR A 276 -20.45 -3.40 9.74
CA THR A 276 -19.01 -3.55 9.52
C THR A 276 -18.42 -4.73 10.29
N SER A 277 -18.99 -5.06 11.46
CA SER A 277 -18.48 -6.13 12.32
C SER A 277 -18.67 -7.49 11.64
N SER A 278 -19.88 -7.78 11.17
CA SER A 278 -20.14 -9.02 10.43
C SER A 278 -19.41 -9.05 9.09
N LEU A 279 -19.17 -7.92 8.42
CA LEU A 279 -18.30 -7.89 7.23
C LEU A 279 -16.87 -8.38 7.52
N TYR A 280 -16.31 -8.08 8.68
CA TYR A 280 -14.99 -8.61 9.07
C TYR A 280 -15.03 -10.12 9.34
N GLU A 281 -16.11 -10.64 9.91
CA GLU A 281 -16.29 -12.08 10.14
C GLU A 281 -16.43 -12.84 8.82
N GLU A 282 -17.27 -12.34 7.91
CA GLU A 282 -17.46 -12.90 6.57
C GLU A 282 -16.18 -12.83 5.73
N TYR A 283 -15.40 -11.76 5.85
CA TYR A 283 -14.12 -11.63 5.16
C TYR A 283 -13.14 -12.76 5.55
N ASP A 284 -13.17 -13.19 6.81
CA ASP A 284 -12.33 -14.26 7.34
C ASP A 284 -13.00 -15.65 7.25
N SER A 285 -14.18 -15.76 6.62
CA SER A 285 -14.99 -16.99 6.51
C SER A 285 -15.26 -17.39 5.05
N ASP A 286 -15.74 -18.62 4.84
CA ASP A 286 -16.15 -19.09 3.52
C ASP A 286 -17.53 -18.52 3.11
N PRO A 287 -17.74 -18.23 1.81
CA PRO A 287 -16.84 -18.53 0.68
C PRO A 287 -15.78 -17.46 0.42
N TRP A 288 -15.84 -16.30 1.08
CA TRP A 288 -14.97 -15.15 0.76
C TRP A 288 -13.50 -15.47 0.95
N LEU A 289 -13.16 -16.15 2.04
CA LEU A 289 -11.79 -16.55 2.34
C LEU A 289 -11.22 -17.47 1.26
N SER A 290 -11.94 -18.53 0.91
CA SER A 290 -11.51 -19.50 -0.10
C SER A 290 -11.35 -18.87 -1.48
N MET A 291 -12.31 -18.03 -1.90
CA MET A 291 -12.18 -17.26 -3.15
C MET A 291 -10.93 -16.36 -3.16
N ARG A 292 -10.66 -15.64 -2.06
CA ARG A 292 -9.49 -14.76 -1.97
C ARG A 292 -8.19 -15.54 -2.00
N LYS A 293 -8.12 -16.69 -1.31
CA LYS A 293 -6.95 -17.58 -1.34
C LYS A 293 -6.67 -18.06 -2.77
N ALA A 294 -7.69 -18.57 -3.46
CA ALA A 294 -7.56 -19.03 -4.85
C ALA A 294 -7.16 -17.89 -5.81
N TYR A 295 -7.77 -16.71 -5.65
CA TYR A 295 -7.43 -15.53 -6.45
C TYR A 295 -5.97 -15.11 -6.28
N ARG A 296 -5.50 -15.04 -5.03
CA ARG A 296 -4.12 -14.66 -4.68
C ARG A 296 -3.09 -15.69 -5.10
N GLN A 297 -3.41 -16.97 -4.96
CA GLN A 297 -2.58 -18.05 -5.48
C GLN A 297 -2.39 -17.90 -6.99
N LYS A 298 -3.46 -17.52 -7.71
CA LYS A 298 -3.36 -17.27 -9.15
C LYS A 298 -2.57 -16.01 -9.51
N GLN A 299 -2.59 -15.00 -8.65
CA GLN A 299 -1.73 -13.82 -8.80
C GLN A 299 -0.24 -14.16 -8.62
N LEU A 300 0.09 -15.01 -7.65
CA LEU A 300 1.45 -15.52 -7.45
C LEU A 300 1.91 -16.31 -8.67
N GLU A 301 1.13 -17.28 -9.14
CA GLU A 301 1.48 -18.13 -10.30
C GLU A 301 1.68 -17.33 -11.58
N ASN A 302 0.80 -16.35 -11.85
CA ASN A 302 0.78 -15.66 -13.13
C ASN A 302 1.67 -14.41 -13.17
N ASN A 303 1.94 -13.78 -12.02
CA ASN A 303 2.62 -12.48 -11.97
C ASN A 303 3.74 -12.41 -10.93
N ASN A 304 4.03 -13.50 -10.21
CA ASN A 304 4.99 -13.54 -9.10
C ASN A 304 4.66 -12.52 -7.98
N ILE A 305 3.37 -12.23 -7.77
CA ILE A 305 2.92 -11.27 -6.75
C ILE A 305 2.62 -12.03 -5.45
N ILE A 306 3.49 -11.88 -4.46
CA ILE A 306 3.26 -12.38 -3.10
C ILE A 306 2.33 -11.41 -2.37
N THR A 307 1.08 -11.79 -2.15
CA THR A 307 0.10 -10.94 -1.49
C THR A 307 0.00 -11.18 0.01
N ARG A 308 -0.35 -10.14 0.77
CA ARG A 308 -0.58 -10.25 2.21
C ARG A 308 -1.72 -11.22 2.52
N GLN A 309 -1.43 -12.28 3.27
CA GLN A 309 -2.46 -13.18 3.80
C GLN A 309 -3.03 -12.63 5.11
N THR A 310 -4.35 -12.41 5.17
CA THR A 310 -5.04 -11.95 6.39
C THR A 310 -5.40 -13.09 7.34
N SER A 311 -5.36 -14.32 6.84
CA SER A 311 -5.52 -15.56 7.60
C SER A 311 -4.33 -16.46 7.25
N PHE A 312 -3.49 -16.79 8.23
CA PHE A 312 -2.53 -17.88 8.08
C PHE A 312 -3.03 -19.06 8.90
N TYR A 313 -2.94 -20.26 8.33
CA TYR A 313 -2.70 -21.42 9.17
C TYR A 313 -1.29 -21.24 9.70
N VAL A 314 -1.15 -20.89 10.98
CA VAL A 314 0.15 -20.93 11.64
C VAL A 314 0.47 -22.42 11.83
N THR A 315 1.12 -23.04 10.85
CA THR A 315 1.84 -24.27 11.10
C THR A 315 3.12 -23.91 11.83
N CYS A 316 3.05 -23.91 13.16
CA CYS A 316 4.27 -24.07 13.95
C CYS A 316 4.85 -25.42 13.55
N LYS A 317 5.90 -25.42 12.72
CA LYS A 317 6.77 -26.60 12.62
C LYS A 317 7.36 -26.78 14.02
N SER A 318 6.93 -27.83 14.70
CA SER A 318 7.57 -28.38 15.90
C SER A 318 9.00 -28.79 15.58
#